data_AF-A0A7J4LV85-F1
#
_entry.id   AF-A0A7J4LV85-F1
#
_cell.length_a   1.000
_cell.length_b   1.000
_cell.length_c   1.000
_cell.angle_alpha   90.00
_cell.angle_beta   90.00
_cell.angle_gamma   90.00
#
_symmetry.space_group_name_H-M   'P 1'
#
loop_
_entity.id
_entity.type
_entity.pdbx_description
1 polymer ?
#
loop_
_entity_poly.entity_id
_entity_poly.type
_entity_poly.pdbx_seq_one_letter_code
_entity_poly.pdbx_strand_id
1 'polypeptide(L)'
;MTIVGFGFTTIHVEKKGNPKGKVDISNNVRILSIQKKDMSWSRDDQEGLVFAFEFISGYEPNMGIIKLEGEVLYLIDKAKAKKVIDEWAKDKKISPEITENVLNTVLTKCNIEALILSQQINLPPPIPLPKVAHKVEPAVKKK
;
A
#
# COMPACT_ATOMS: atom_id res chain seq x y z
N MET A 1 16.12 -12.25 -4.80
CA MET A 1 15.58 -10.90 -4.50
C MET A 1 14.49 -11.07 -3.47
N THR A 2 14.56 -10.34 -2.36
CA THR A 2 13.71 -10.63 -1.21
C THR A 2 13.42 -9.36 -0.44
N ILE A 3 12.16 -9.15 -0.07
CA ILE A 3 11.79 -8.13 0.92
C ILE A 3 12.17 -8.68 2.29
N VAL A 4 13.07 -7.98 2.96
CA VAL A 4 13.66 -8.38 4.24
C VAL A 4 13.12 -7.56 5.42
N GLY A 5 12.45 -6.44 5.14
CA GLY A 5 11.83 -5.61 6.15
C GLY A 5 10.72 -4.72 5.60
N PHE A 6 9.76 -4.42 6.45
CA PHE A 6 8.67 -3.49 6.19
C PHE A 6 8.34 -2.78 7.51
N GLY A 7 8.22 -1.45 7.48
CA GLY A 7 7.84 -0.67 8.66
C GLY A 7 7.08 0.59 8.29
N PHE A 8 6.15 0.99 9.15
CA PHE A 8 5.51 2.30 9.07
C PHE A 8 6.35 3.34 9.82
N THR A 9 6.52 4.51 9.23
CA THR A 9 7.17 5.67 9.85
C THR A 9 6.14 6.64 10.40
N THR A 10 5.03 6.83 9.67
CA THR A 10 3.96 7.76 10.03
C THR A 10 2.61 7.11 9.78
N ILE A 11 1.71 7.20 10.76
CA ILE A 11 0.30 6.80 10.61
C ILE A 11 -0.54 8.02 10.97
N HIS A 12 -1.29 8.53 10.00
CA HIS A 12 -2.21 9.65 10.19
C HIS A 12 -3.60 9.26 9.74
N VAL A 13 -4.56 9.41 10.65
CA VAL A 13 -5.94 8.99 10.45
C VAL A 13 -6.85 10.08 10.95
N GLU A 14 -7.73 10.57 10.09
CA GLU A 14 -8.63 11.67 10.41
C GLU A 14 -10.04 11.37 9.88
N LYS A 15 -11.03 11.49 10.77
CA LYS A 15 -12.45 11.51 10.41
C LYS A 15 -12.95 12.95 10.48
N LYS A 16 -13.42 13.48 9.35
CA LYS A 16 -13.88 14.87 9.25
C LYS A 16 -15.39 15.02 9.38
N GLY A 17 -16.15 13.98 9.06
CA GLY A 17 -17.61 14.11 9.06
C GLY A 17 -18.36 12.78 9.03
N ASN A 18 -19.68 12.90 9.02
CA ASN A 18 -20.61 11.79 8.85
C ASN A 18 -21.08 11.71 7.39
N PRO A 19 -21.24 10.50 6.82
CA PRO A 19 -21.63 10.33 5.44
C PRO A 19 -23.02 10.91 5.18
N LYS A 20 -23.12 11.84 4.24
CA LYS A 20 -24.38 12.27 3.64
C LYS A 20 -24.41 11.83 2.18
N GLY A 21 -24.77 10.58 1.94
CA GLY A 21 -24.93 10.01 0.59
C GLY A 21 -23.89 8.95 0.22
N LYS A 22 -23.62 8.82 -1.08
CA LYS A 22 -22.62 7.88 -1.61
C LYS A 22 -21.22 8.34 -1.18
N VAL A 23 -20.42 7.40 -0.71
CA VAL A 23 -19.03 7.62 -0.32
C VAL A 23 -18.15 7.01 -1.40
N ASP A 24 -17.30 7.83 -2.01
CA ASP A 24 -16.28 7.37 -2.92
C ASP A 24 -14.96 7.20 -2.17
N ILE A 25 -14.32 6.04 -2.38
CA ILE A 25 -13.08 5.66 -1.71
C ILE A 25 -12.01 5.54 -2.78
N SER A 26 -10.93 6.30 -2.63
CA SER A 26 -9.76 6.23 -3.51
C SER A 26 -8.54 5.80 -2.72
N ASN A 27 -7.84 4.78 -3.21
CA ASN A 27 -6.59 4.31 -2.62
C ASN A 27 -5.47 4.60 -3.60
N ASN A 28 -4.47 5.35 -3.17
CA ASN A 28 -3.31 5.71 -3.98
C ASN A 28 -2.01 5.35 -3.26
N VAL A 29 -1.04 4.83 -4.00
CA VAL A 29 0.28 4.47 -3.48
C VAL A 29 1.35 5.13 -4.31
N ARG A 30 2.32 5.73 -3.63
CA ARG A 30 3.45 6.42 -4.26
C ARG A 30 4.75 6.01 -3.59
N ILE A 31 5.79 5.78 -4.39
CA ILE A 31 7.16 5.65 -3.91
C ILE A 31 7.75 7.07 -3.84
N LEU A 32 8.19 7.48 -2.66
CA LEU A 32 8.73 8.81 -2.40
C LEU A 32 10.23 8.88 -2.73
N SER A 33 10.99 7.87 -2.30
CA SER A 33 12.44 7.83 -2.48
C SER A 33 12.98 6.40 -2.44
N ILE A 34 14.19 6.24 -2.97
CA ILE A 34 14.98 5.00 -2.90
C ILE A 34 16.35 5.37 -2.36
N GLN A 35 16.79 4.68 -1.30
CA GLN A 35 18.11 4.89 -0.69
C GLN A 35 18.86 3.57 -0.57
N LYS A 36 20.19 3.63 -0.64
CA LYS A 36 21.04 2.49 -0.30
C LYS A 36 21.17 2.42 1.21
N LYS A 37 21.03 1.20 1.74
CA LYS A 37 21.35 0.90 3.13
C LYS A 37 22.44 -0.15 3.13
N ASP A 38 23.60 0.25 3.63
CA ASP A 38 24.67 -0.69 3.92
C ASP A 38 24.21 -1.59 5.07
N MET A 39 24.32 -2.89 4.88
CA MET A 39 23.86 -3.87 5.85
C MET A 39 25.02 -4.76 6.22
N SER A 40 25.46 -4.64 7.47
CA SER A 40 26.60 -5.38 8.00
C SER A 40 26.43 -6.91 7.98
N TRP A 41 25.21 -7.40 7.72
CA TRP A 41 24.85 -8.81 7.62
C TRP A 41 24.57 -9.30 6.20
N SER A 42 24.54 -8.42 5.19
CA SER A 42 24.37 -8.85 3.80
C SER A 42 25.67 -9.46 3.26
N ARG A 43 25.54 -10.44 2.36
CA ARG A 43 26.69 -10.97 1.62
C ARG A 43 27.35 -9.87 0.78
N ASP A 44 28.64 -9.98 0.50
CA ASP A 44 29.41 -8.98 -0.26
C ASP A 44 28.84 -8.68 -1.67
N ASP A 45 28.06 -9.61 -2.23
CA ASP A 45 27.39 -9.50 -3.52
C ASP A 45 25.99 -8.89 -3.46
N GLN A 46 25.46 -8.63 -2.26
CA GLN A 46 24.11 -8.09 -2.04
C GLN A 46 24.15 -6.67 -1.46
N GLU A 47 23.12 -5.88 -1.78
CA GLU A 47 22.96 -4.50 -1.32
C GLU A 47 21.50 -4.27 -0.93
N GLY A 48 21.30 -3.58 0.20
CA GLY A 48 19.98 -3.20 0.68
C GLY A 48 19.49 -1.91 0.01
N LEU A 49 18.28 -1.95 -0.53
CA LEU A 49 17.56 -0.78 -1.01
C LEU A 49 16.36 -0.50 -0.11
N VAL A 50 16.26 0.74 0.37
CA VAL A 50 15.14 1.23 1.17
C VAL A 50 14.23 2.05 0.28
N PHE A 51 12.99 1.61 0.13
CA PHE A 51 11.95 2.29 -0.62
C PHE A 51 11.01 2.99 0.36
N ALA A 52 11.07 4.32 0.42
CA ALA A 52 10.10 5.10 1.17
C ALA A 52 8.80 5.20 0.36
N PHE A 53 7.65 4.96 0.99
CA PHE A 53 6.35 5.00 0.33
C PHE A 53 5.34 5.85 1.11
N GLU A 54 4.33 6.31 0.38
CA GLU A 54 3.13 6.96 0.89
C GLU A 54 1.91 6.24 0.33
N PHE A 55 1.02 5.83 1.23
CA PHE A 55 -0.30 5.31 0.92
C PHE A 55 -1.35 6.31 1.42
N ILE A 56 -2.30 6.67 0.56
CA ILE A 56 -3.43 7.54 0.92
C ILE A 56 -4.73 6.85 0.54
N SER A 57 -5.61 6.66 1.53
CA SER A 57 -7.01 6.30 1.33
C SER A 57 -7.88 7.50 1.65
N GLY A 58 -8.46 8.11 0.62
CA GLY A 58 -9.32 9.28 0.72
C GLY A 58 -10.79 8.90 0.64
N TYR A 59 -11.62 9.53 1.49
CA TYR A 59 -13.05 9.31 1.54
C TYR A 59 -13.80 10.59 1.16
N GLU A 60 -14.46 10.56 0.00
CA GLU A 60 -15.20 11.70 -0.54
C GLU A 60 -16.72 11.49 -0.45
N PRO A 61 -17.51 12.58 -0.29
CA PRO A 61 -17.08 13.94 0.01
C PRO A 61 -16.82 14.14 1.52
N ASN A 62 -15.62 14.59 1.87
CA ASN A 62 -15.20 15.08 3.21
C ASN A 62 -15.52 14.16 4.41
N MET A 63 -15.31 12.86 4.23
CA MET A 63 -15.54 11.87 5.29
C MET A 63 -14.31 11.67 6.16
N GLY A 64 -13.12 11.66 5.55
CA GLY A 64 -11.87 11.42 6.24
C GLY A 64 -10.74 11.03 5.29
N ILE A 65 -9.57 10.82 5.88
CA ILE A 65 -8.36 10.41 5.18
C ILE A 65 -7.54 9.49 6.07
N ILE A 66 -7.01 8.43 5.46
CA ILE A 66 -6.01 7.55 6.07
C ILE A 66 -4.73 7.75 5.26
N LYS A 67 -3.67 8.22 5.90
CA LYS A 67 -2.35 8.43 5.32
C LYS A 67 -1.35 7.56 6.07
N LEU A 68 -0.71 6.63 5.36
CA LEU A 68 0.31 5.75 5.89
C LEU A 68 1.60 6.00 5.15
N GLU A 69 2.67 6.29 5.87
CA GLU A 69 4.01 6.41 5.33
C GLU A 69 4.90 5.35 5.96
N GLY A 70 5.86 4.86 5.19
CA GLY A 70 6.75 3.83 5.67
C GLY A 70 7.89 3.54 4.73
N GLU A 71 8.62 2.49 5.06
CA GLU A 71 9.77 2.03 4.31
C GLU A 71 9.73 0.51 4.09
N VAL A 72 10.15 0.11 2.89
CA VAL A 72 10.36 -1.29 2.53
C VAL A 72 11.83 -1.52 2.29
N LEU A 73 12.40 -2.51 2.99
CA LEU A 73 13.78 -2.93 2.79
C LEU A 73 13.82 -4.11 1.83
N TYR A 74 14.49 -3.90 0.71
CA TYR A 74 14.61 -4.84 -0.40
C TYR A 74 16.07 -5.25 -0.59
N LEU A 75 16.34 -6.56 -0.59
CA LEU A 75 17.68 -7.10 -0.79
C LEU A 75 17.85 -7.59 -2.22
N ILE A 76 18.85 -7.05 -2.91
CA ILE A 76 19.14 -7.34 -4.33
C ILE A 76 20.64 -7.37 -4.59
N ASP A 77 21.06 -7.99 -5.69
CA ASP A 77 22.45 -8.03 -6.13
C ASP A 77 23.00 -6.59 -6.34
N LYS A 78 24.23 -6.32 -5.89
CA LYS A 78 24.86 -5.00 -5.93
C LYS A 78 24.88 -4.37 -7.34
N ALA A 79 25.10 -5.20 -8.36
CA ALA A 79 25.08 -4.76 -9.76
C ALA A 79 23.69 -4.26 -10.21
N LYS A 80 22.61 -4.89 -9.72
CA LYS A 80 21.23 -4.47 -10.01
C LYS A 80 20.82 -3.29 -9.12
N ALA A 81 21.25 -3.27 -7.85
CA ALA A 81 20.98 -2.15 -6.94
C ALA A 81 21.46 -0.82 -7.52
N LYS A 82 22.68 -0.78 -8.09
CA LYS A 82 23.21 0.41 -8.74
C LYS A 82 22.35 0.85 -9.94
N LYS A 83 21.94 -0.09 -10.79
CA LYS A 83 21.04 0.19 -11.93
C LYS A 83 19.71 0.79 -11.48
N VAL A 84 19.09 0.23 -10.44
CA VAL A 84 17.81 0.73 -9.91
C VAL A 84 17.91 2.17 -9.44
N ILE A 85 19.01 2.53 -8.78
CA ILE A 85 19.23 3.91 -8.33
C ILE A 85 19.49 4.84 -9.49
N ASP A 86 20.29 4.42 -10.46
CA ASP A 86 20.58 5.21 -11.66
C ASP A 86 19.30 5.44 -12.50
N GLU A 87 18.44 4.42 -12.63
CA GLU A 87 17.13 4.49 -13.31
C GLU A 87 16.15 5.41 -12.57
N TRP A 88 16.09 5.29 -11.24
CA TRP A 88 15.25 6.16 -10.40
C TRP A 88 15.69 7.62 -10.45
N ALA A 89 17.00 7.88 -10.44
CA ALA A 89 17.55 9.23 -10.51
C ALA A 89 17.28 9.91 -11.86
N LYS A 90 17.25 9.14 -12.96
CA LYS A 90 17.02 9.68 -14.32
C LYS A 90 15.54 9.90 -14.61
N ASP A 91 14.72 8.87 -14.43
CA ASP A 91 13.35 8.85 -14.94
C ASP A 91 12.29 8.64 -13.85
N LYS A 92 12.70 8.49 -12.58
CA LYS A 92 11.85 7.96 -11.49
C LYS A 92 11.17 6.65 -11.86
N LYS A 93 11.81 5.87 -12.72
CA LYS A 93 11.37 4.54 -13.14
C LYS A 93 12.27 3.52 -12.47
N ILE A 94 11.66 2.43 -12.05
CA ILE A 94 12.34 1.25 -11.52
C ILE A 94 11.99 0.10 -12.47
N SER A 95 12.85 -0.91 -12.54
CA SER A 95 12.51 -2.18 -13.17
C SER A 95 11.08 -2.65 -12.80
N PRO A 96 10.25 -3.05 -13.78
CA PRO A 96 8.87 -3.47 -13.54
C PRO A 96 8.74 -4.57 -12.48
N GLU A 97 9.64 -5.56 -12.50
CA GLU A 97 9.63 -6.69 -11.57
C GLU A 97 9.81 -6.26 -10.10
N ILE A 98 10.73 -5.32 -9.85
CA ILE A 98 10.99 -4.79 -8.50
C ILE A 98 9.81 -3.91 -8.08
N THR A 99 9.30 -3.10 -9.00
CA THR A 99 8.16 -2.22 -8.76
C THR A 99 6.92 -3.02 -8.36
N GLU A 100 6.58 -4.07 -9.11
CA GLU A 100 5.45 -4.96 -8.79
C GLU A 100 5.60 -5.60 -7.42
N ASN A 101 6.79 -6.12 -7.09
CA ASN A 101 7.02 -6.79 -5.82
C ASN A 101 6.89 -5.82 -4.62
N VAL A 102 7.51 -4.65 -4.72
CA VAL A 102 7.43 -3.60 -3.68
C VAL A 102 6.00 -3.08 -3.55
N LEU A 103 5.36 -2.70 -4.67
CA LEU A 103 4.00 -2.15 -4.63
C LEU A 103 2.97 -3.16 -4.14
N ASN A 104 3.03 -4.43 -4.56
CA ASN A 104 2.10 -5.46 -4.07
C ASN A 104 2.25 -5.66 -2.56
N THR A 105 3.47 -5.63 -2.05
CA THR A 105 3.73 -5.75 -0.61
C THR A 105 3.20 -4.55 0.15
N VAL A 106 3.49 -3.33 -0.33
CA VAL A 106 2.97 -2.08 0.25
C VAL A 106 1.44 -2.08 0.23
N LEU A 107 0.81 -2.36 -0.91
CA LEU A 107 -0.63 -2.41 -1.05
C LEU A 107 -1.26 -3.42 -0.09
N THR A 108 -0.71 -4.63 0.01
CA THR A 108 -1.25 -5.65 0.91
C THR A 108 -1.18 -5.19 2.36
N LYS A 109 -0.02 -4.71 2.82
CA LYS A 109 0.18 -4.26 4.20
C LYS A 109 -0.65 -3.02 4.54
N CYS A 110 -0.63 -2.02 3.67
CA CYS A 110 -1.38 -0.78 3.86
C CYS A 110 -2.89 -0.99 3.80
N ASN A 111 -3.41 -1.87 2.94
CA ASN A 111 -4.85 -2.15 2.89
C ASN A 111 -5.34 -2.85 4.16
N ILE A 112 -4.54 -3.76 4.73
CA ILE A 112 -4.85 -4.41 6.00
C ILE A 112 -4.88 -3.37 7.13
N GLU A 113 -3.84 -2.54 7.21
CA GLU A 113 -3.76 -1.52 8.26
C GLU A 113 -4.86 -0.46 8.11
N ALA A 114 -5.11 0.00 6.89
CA ALA A 114 -6.18 0.95 6.60
C ALA A 114 -7.56 0.38 6.94
N LEU A 115 -7.78 -0.92 6.77
CA LEU A 115 -9.02 -1.58 7.21
C LEU A 115 -9.19 -1.57 8.74
N ILE A 116 -8.11 -1.85 9.47
CA ILE A 116 -8.12 -1.81 10.94
C ILE A 116 -8.38 -0.39 11.43
N LEU A 117 -7.65 0.58 10.87
CA LEU A 117 -7.78 1.99 11.23
C LEU A 117 -9.15 2.56 10.86
N SER A 118 -9.70 2.20 9.70
CA SER A 118 -11.05 2.63 9.30
C SER A 118 -12.09 2.14 10.29
N GLN A 119 -11.96 0.91 10.81
CA GLN A 119 -12.84 0.38 11.85
C GLN A 119 -12.72 1.18 13.16
N GLN A 120 -11.50 1.52 13.59
CA GLN A 120 -11.26 2.25 14.85
C GLN A 120 -11.90 3.64 14.86
N ILE A 121 -11.87 4.35 13.73
CA ILE A 121 -12.50 5.68 13.62
C ILE A 121 -13.90 5.64 12.99
N ASN A 122 -14.46 4.45 12.76
CA ASN A 122 -15.78 4.25 12.19
C ASN A 122 -15.95 4.94 10.81
N LEU A 123 -14.98 4.71 9.93
CA LEU A 123 -15.04 4.92 8.49
C LEU A 123 -15.40 3.61 7.78
N PRO A 124 -16.04 3.68 6.60
CA PRO A 124 -16.25 2.52 5.75
C PRO A 124 -14.93 1.79 5.44
N PRO A 125 -14.96 0.47 5.21
CA PRO A 125 -13.78 -0.27 4.76
C PRO A 125 -13.20 0.34 3.47
N PRO A 126 -11.87 0.57 3.39
CA PRO A 126 -11.23 1.12 2.20
C PRO A 126 -11.17 0.12 1.02
N ILE A 127 -11.54 -1.14 1.28
CA ILE A 127 -11.56 -2.23 0.31
C ILE A 127 -12.93 -2.91 0.32
N PRO A 128 -13.42 -3.43 -0.82
CA PRO A 128 -14.67 -4.15 -0.88
C PRO A 128 -14.56 -5.45 -0.08
N LEU A 129 -15.39 -5.60 0.95
CA LEU A 129 -15.47 -6.84 1.72
C LEU A 129 -16.40 -7.85 1.03
N PRO A 130 -16.07 -9.16 1.11
CA PRO A 130 -16.95 -10.20 0.59
C PRO A 130 -18.29 -10.16 1.33
N LYS A 131 -19.38 -10.27 0.57
CA LYS A 131 -20.73 -10.33 1.09
C LYS A 131 -21.31 -11.71 0.83
N VAL A 132 -21.92 -12.32 1.84
CA VAL A 132 -22.72 -13.53 1.64
C VAL A 132 -24.03 -13.11 0.99
N ALA A 133 -24.23 -13.49 -0.28
CA ALA A 133 -25.52 -13.32 -0.93
C ALA A 133 -26.41 -14.53 -0.61
N HIS A 134 -27.54 -14.29 0.06
CA HIS A 134 -28.62 -15.28 0.09
C HIS A 134 -29.29 -15.31 -1.29
N LYS A 135 -29.17 -16.42 -1.99
CA LYS A 135 -29.85 -16.62 -3.28
C LYS A 135 -31.34 -16.82 -2.98
N VAL A 136 -32.13 -15.76 -3.06
CA VAL A 136 -33.60 -15.88 -2.98
C VAL A 136 -34.06 -16.53 -4.29
N GLU A 137 -34.44 -17.81 -4.23
CA GLU A 137 -35.09 -18.47 -5.37
C GLU A 137 -36.40 -17.73 -5.70
N PRO A 138 -36.65 -17.40 -6.99
CA PRO A 138 -37.86 -16.71 -7.37
C PRO A 138 -39.08 -17.58 -7.06
N ALA A 139 -40.01 -17.04 -6.26
CA ALA A 139 -41.25 -17.69 -5.93
C ALA A 139 -42.00 -18.11 -7.20
N VAL A 140 -42.18 -19.42 -7.38
CA VAL A 140 -42.98 -20.00 -8.45
C VAL A 140 -44.40 -19.43 -8.36
N LYS A 141 -44.77 -18.58 -9.32
CA LYS A 141 -46.15 -18.11 -9.49
C LYS A 141 -47.03 -19.34 -9.76
N LYS A 142 -47.78 -19.79 -8.76
CA LYS A 142 -48.86 -20.78 -8.95
C LYS A 142 -49.93 -20.14 -9.83
N LYS A 143 -50.24 -20.82 -10.94
CA LYS A 143 -51.39 -20.55 -11.83
C LYS A 143 -52.70 -20.87 -11.11
#